data_AF-A0A6M1ZYK2-F1
#
_entry.id   AF-A0A6M1ZYK2-F1
#
_cell.length_a   1.000
_cell.length_b   1.000
_cell.length_c   1.000
_cell.angle_alpha   90.00
_cell.angle_beta   90.00
_cell.angle_gamma   90.00
#
_symmetry.space_group_name_H-M   'P 1'
#
loop_
_entity.id
_entity.type
_entity.pdbx_description
1 polymer ?
#
loop_
_entity_poly.entity_id
_entity_poly.type
_entity_poly.pdbx_seq_one_letter_code
_entity_poly.pdbx_strand_id
1 'polypeptide(L)' 'MLKKLREEIDKIDNEVIILLEKRFEIVKKIKYLKLKERVEDKNREEEILKKISSQYIIDIYKTIFENSKLSQKD' A
#
# COMPACT_ATOMS: atom_id res chain seq x y z
N MET A 1 19.54 -5.09 24.84
CA MET A 1 18.78 -5.97 23.92
C MET A 1 17.62 -5.22 23.26
N LEU A 2 16.71 -4.62 24.05
CA LEU A 2 15.59 -3.82 23.54
C LEU A 2 15.98 -2.74 22.51
N LYS A 3 17.06 -1.98 22.76
CA LYS A 3 17.53 -0.94 21.84
C LYS A 3 17.88 -1.49 20.44
N LYS A 4 18.57 -2.64 20.38
CA LYS A 4 18.95 -3.27 19.11
C LYS A 4 17.74 -3.75 18.32
N LEU A 5 16.75 -4.34 19.02
CA LEU A 5 15.50 -4.76 18.39
C LEU A 5 14.70 -3.57 17.84
N ARG A 6 14.72 -2.43 18.54
CA ARG A 6 14.10 -1.19 18.02
C ARG A 6 14.83 -0.66 16.80
N GLU A 7 16.16 -0.66 16.80
CA GLU A 7 16.96 -0.26 15.64
C GLU A 7 16.73 -1.17 14.41
N GLU A 8 16.43 -2.46 14.62
CA GLU A 8 16.03 -3.39 13.55
C GLU A 8 14.64 -3.06 13.01
N ILE A 9 13.68 -2.75 13.89
CA ILE A 9 12.34 -2.27 13.49
C ILE A 9 12.45 -0.96 12.72
N ASP A 10 13.25 0.01 13.19
CA ASP A 10 13.43 1.30 12.53
C ASP A 10 13.95 1.12 11.09
N LYS A 11 14.84 0.15 10.85
CA LYS A 11 15.33 -0.16 9.50
C LYS A 11 14.21 -0.71 8.62
N ILE A 12 13.42 -1.65 9.13
CA ILE A 12 12.27 -2.22 8.42
C ILE A 12 11.25 -1.12 8.09
N ASP A 13 10.93 -0.26 9.05
CA ASP A 13 9.96 0.81 8.87
C ASP A 13 10.41 1.82 7.81
N ASN A 14 11.70 2.14 7.75
CA ASN A 14 12.25 2.97 6.67
C ASN A 14 12.06 2.32 5.30
N GLU A 15 12.27 1.00 5.18
CA GLU A 15 12.00 0.28 3.93
C GLU A 15 10.52 0.28 3.57
N VAL A 16 9.63 0.08 4.56
CA VAL A 16 8.17 0.13 4.38
C VAL A 16 7.75 1.51 3.86
N ILE A 17 8.25 2.60 4.44
CA ILE A 17 7.96 3.97 4.01
C ILE A 17 8.36 4.17 2.54
N ILE A 18 9.61 3.84 2.18
CA ILE A 18 10.12 4.00 0.81
C ILE A 18 9.30 3.19 -0.20
N LEU A 19 8.90 1.96 0.17
CA LEU A 19 8.08 1.10 -0.69
C LEU A 19 6.66 1.66 -0.86
N LEU A 20 6.07 2.20 0.20
CA LEU A 20 4.75 2.83 0.13
C LEU A 20 4.77 4.09 -0.73
N GLU A 21 5.75 4.97 -0.57
CA GLU A 21 5.91 6.17 -1.40
C GLU A 21 5.97 5.81 -2.89
N LYS A 22 6.86 4.88 -3.25
CA LYS A 22 6.97 4.37 -4.63
C LYS A 22 5.63 3.79 -5.13
N ARG A 23 4.92 3.05 -4.28
CA ARG A 23 3.61 2.49 -4.62
C ARG A 23 2.61 3.60 -4.93
N PHE A 24 2.55 4.66 -4.13
CA PHE A 24 1.65 5.79 -4.36
C PHE A 24 2.03 6.62 -5.60
N GLU A 25 3.32 6.78 -5.91
CA GLU A 25 3.75 7.39 -7.17
C GLU A 25 3.24 6.60 -8.39
N ILE A 26 3.30 5.28 -8.35
CA ILE A 26 2.76 4.42 -9.42
C ILE A 26 1.25 4.58 -9.52
N VAL A 27 0.53 4.61 -8.38
CA VAL A 27 -0.93 4.86 -8.33
C VAL A 27 -1.28 6.20 -8.97
N LYS A 28 -0.50 7.26 -8.73
CA LYS A 28 -0.66 8.56 -9.40
C LYS A 28 -0.43 8.47 -10.90
N LYS A 29 0.62 7.78 -11.36
CA LYS A 29 0.87 7.54 -12.79
C LYS A 29 -0.30 6.79 -13.45
N ILE A 30 -0.87 5.80 -12.77
CA ILE A 30 -2.06 5.07 -13.24
C ILE A 30 -3.26 6.01 -13.37
N LYS A 31 -3.49 6.95 -12.44
CA LYS A 31 -4.54 7.98 -12.56
C LYS A 31 -4.40 8.77 -13.86
N TYR A 32 -3.19 9.25 -14.16
CA TYR A 32 -2.93 10.02 -15.38
C TYR A 32 -3.20 9.22 -16.66
N LEU A 33 -2.99 7.91 -16.64
CA LEU A 33 -3.27 7.02 -17.77
C LEU A 33 -4.74 6.62 -17.88
N LYS A 34 -5.46 6.48 -16.75
CA LYS A 34 -6.87 6.03 -16.68
C LYS A 34 -7.89 7.18 -16.81
N LEU A 35 -7.66 8.15 -17.70
CA LEU A 35 -8.55 9.32 -17.90
C LEU A 35 -10.04 8.98 -18.23
N LYS A 36 -10.44 7.71 -18.42
CA LYS A 36 -11.83 7.32 -18.76
C LYS A 36 -12.36 6.00 -18.17
N GLU A 37 -11.61 5.23 -17.38
CA GLU A 37 -12.10 3.95 -16.84
C GLU A 37 -11.97 3.84 -15.33
N ARG A 38 -12.86 3.03 -14.73
CA ARG A 38 -13.03 2.86 -13.28
C ARG A 38 -11.67 2.71 -12.60
N VAL A 39 -11.41 3.67 -11.72
CA VAL A 39 -10.24 3.74 -10.84
C VAL A 39 -10.17 2.52 -9.91
N GLU A 40 -11.34 1.98 -9.56
CA GLU A 40 -11.49 0.83 -8.67
C GLU A 40 -11.47 -0.50 -9.43
N ASP A 41 -10.50 -1.35 -9.09
CA ASP A 41 -10.43 -2.74 -9.53
C ASP A 41 -10.50 -3.64 -8.28
N LYS A 42 -11.74 -3.96 -7.88
CA LYS A 42 -12.01 -4.78 -6.69
C LYS A 42 -11.42 -6.18 -6.81
N ASN A 43 -11.41 -6.74 -8.03
CA ASN A 43 -10.84 -8.06 -8.28
C ASN A 43 -9.34 -8.07 -7.99
N ARG A 44 -8.62 -7.02 -8.40
CA ARG A 44 -7.19 -6.87 -8.12
C ARG A 44 -6.88 -6.74 -6.63
N GLU A 45 -7.69 -6.00 -5.87
CA GLU A 45 -7.53 -5.86 -4.41
C GLU A 45 -7.73 -7.20 -3.71
N GLU A 46 -8.79 -7.93 -4.05
CA GLU A 46 -9.08 -9.26 -3.50
C GLU A 46 -7.96 -10.28 -3.80
N GLU A 47 -7.39 -10.27 -5.00
CA GLU A 47 -6.26 -11.12 -5.37
C GLU A 47 -5.00 -10.84 -4.54
N ILE A 48 -4.77 -9.59 -4.13
CA ILE A 48 -3.64 -9.26 -3.25
C ILE A 48 -3.93 -9.78 -1.84
N LEU A 49 -5.15 -9.55 -1.32
CA LEU A 49 -5.52 -9.98 0.03
C LEU A 49 -5.46 -11.51 0.18
N LYS A 50 -5.81 -12.27 -0.86
CA LYS A 50 -5.69 -13.75 -0.88
C LYS A 50 -4.25 -14.25 -0.73
N LYS A 51 -3.23 -13.42 -1.01
CA LYS A 51 -1.81 -13.78 -0.87
C LYS A 51 -1.27 -13.56 0.55
N ILE A 52 -2.06 -12.94 1.43
CA ILE A 52 -1.63 -12.53 2.76
C ILE A 52 -2.26 -13.49 3.77
N SER A 53 -1.42 -14.17 4.55
CA SER A 53 -1.88 -15.11 5.59
C SER A 53 -2.19 -14.44 6.94
N SER A 54 -1.59 -13.29 7.22
CA SER A 54 -1.79 -12.55 8.47
C SER A 54 -2.96 -11.59 8.39
N GLN A 55 -3.94 -11.74 9.29
CA GLN A 55 -5.08 -10.83 9.39
C GLN A 55 -4.64 -9.37 9.64
N TYR A 56 -3.60 -9.16 10.45
CA TYR A 56 -3.05 -7.82 10.70
C TYR A 56 -2.51 -7.16 9.42
N ILE A 57 -1.85 -7.94 8.56
CA ILE A 57 -1.32 -7.43 7.29
C ILE A 57 -2.48 -7.18 6.31
N ILE A 58 -3.52 -8.02 6.31
CA ILE A 58 -4.74 -7.78 5.52
C ILE A 58 -5.34 -6.41 5.85
N ASP A 59 -5.47 -6.09 7.14
CA ASP A 59 -6.09 -4.83 7.55
C ASP A 59 -5.21 -3.61 7.22
N ILE A 60 -3.88 -3.73 7.34
CA ILE A 60 -2.93 -2.73 6.82
C ILE A 60 -3.11 -2.53 5.30
N TYR A 61 -3.24 -3.61 4.53
CA TYR A 61 -3.42 -3.51 3.08
C TYR A 61 -4.74 -2.86 2.68
N LYS A 62 -5.83 -3.11 3.43
CA LYS A 62 -7.10 -2.40 3.22
C LYS A 62 -6.93 -0.89 3.42
N THR A 63 -6.24 -0.48 4.49
CA THR A 63 -5.92 0.94 4.72
C THR A 63 -5.06 1.52 3.60
N ILE A 64 -4.07 0.78 3.10
CA ILE A 64 -3.25 1.20 1.95
C ILE A 64 -4.12 1.40 0.71
N PHE A 65 -5.05 0.49 0.42
CA PHE A 65 -5.98 0.61 -0.72
C PHE A 65 -6.91 1.82 -0.58
N GLU A 66 -7.46 2.04 0.60
CA GLU A 66 -8.29 3.21 0.88
C GLU A 66 -7.54 4.53 0.67
N ASN A 67 -6.33 4.65 1.21
CA ASN A 67 -5.47 5.81 0.98
C ASN A 67 -5.11 5.99 -0.51
N SER A 68 -4.97 4.88 -1.25
CA SER A 68 -4.71 4.95 -2.70
C SER A 68 -5.88 5.57 -3.43
N LYS A 69 -7.10 5.16 -3.10
CA LYS A 69 -8.33 5.71 -3.66
C LYS A 69 -8.49 7.20 -3.34
N LEU A 70 -8.15 7.61 -2.11
CA LEU A 70 -8.17 9.02 -1.70
C LEU A 70 -7.15 9.84 -2.50
N SER A 71 -5.91 9.38 -2.61
CA SER A 71 -4.85 10.07 -3.35
C SER A 71 -5.12 10.22 -4.86
N GLN A 72 -6.11 9.49 -5.38
CA GLN A 72 -6.55 9.60 -6.77
C GLN A 72 -7.71 10.59 -6.96
N LYS A 73 -8.38 11.03 -5.89
CA LYS A 73 -9.48 12.00 -5.95
C LYS A 73 -8.97 13.45 -5.88
N ASP A 74 -7.85 13.67 -5.19
CA ASP A 74 -7.09 14.94 -5.22
C ASP A 74 -6.31 15.08 -6.55
#